data_AF-A0A7V0U468-F1
#
_entry.id   AF-A0A7V0U468-F1
#
_cell.length_a   1.000
_cell.length_b   1.000
_cell.length_c   1.000
_cell.angle_alpha   90.00
_cell.angle_beta   90.00
_cell.angle_gamma   90.00
#
_symmetry.space_group_name_H-M   'P 1'
#
loop_
_entity.id
_entity.type
_entity.pdbx_description
1 polymer ?
#
loop_
_entity_poly.entity_id
_entity_poly.type
_entity_poly.pdbx_seq_one_letter_code
_entity_poly.pdbx_strand_id
1 'polypeptide(L)'
;MPATSSKSPSGAPAHQQKKTGPHYSWIIVGSGLLVLFACLGLGRFSLGMLLPAMGGFLKLSHSQMGLIGTGNFVGYMVAVALAGKVAGRLGTRTTITWGLLLVAATMLLISRAGNFAVILGLYFLTGVGSGLANVPMMGLISHWFRRSLRGRAAGVMLSGNGLAIIFAGFYIPYINRSLGLEGWRTGWWSMGLMTLAAALIVGLLLRNHPREKGLEPLGVDPPATPRPVTDSGHPAGRAAAPARRTMIHLGLIYSLFGATYVVYATFIVVMMVQEKGFGEGAAGTFWAAVGALSLFSGPLFGSLSDRIGRRRSIMLIYGLFTIAYLLVAARLPNFCLYLSIGIFGLAVWSIPTIMAATVGDYLGAEQAPRAFGFITLFFGVGQIIGPATAGYLADLTGSFRIAFWLCAMLTGLAVLLTTKLKKPA
;
A
#
# COMPACT_ATOMS: atom_id res chain seq x y z
N MET A 1 41.75 3.36 -59.52
CA MET A 1 41.65 4.72 -58.94
C MET A 1 40.73 5.55 -59.84
N PRO A 2 39.77 6.35 -59.33
CA PRO A 2 38.83 6.16 -58.21
C PRO A 2 37.35 6.25 -58.69
N ALA A 3 36.43 5.42 -58.19
CA ALA A 3 35.44 5.73 -57.14
C ALA A 3 34.47 6.90 -57.44
N THR A 4 33.25 6.59 -57.91
CA THR A 4 32.10 7.50 -57.87
C THR A 4 31.22 7.15 -56.67
N SER A 5 31.34 7.96 -55.61
CA SER A 5 30.51 7.87 -54.42
C SER A 5 29.14 8.50 -54.70
N SER A 6 28.09 7.68 -54.59
CA SER A 6 26.72 8.18 -54.48
C SER A 6 26.52 8.71 -53.06
N LYS A 7 26.56 10.04 -52.90
CA LYS A 7 26.14 10.72 -51.68
C LYS A 7 24.64 10.47 -51.49
N SER A 8 24.29 9.65 -50.50
CA SER A 8 22.96 9.64 -49.91
C SER A 8 22.72 10.99 -49.21
N PRO A 9 21.51 11.57 -49.32
CA PRO A 9 21.21 12.82 -48.62
C PRO A 9 21.20 12.55 -47.12
N SER A 10 22.01 13.34 -46.41
CA SER A 10 22.06 13.41 -44.95
C SER A 10 20.65 13.45 -44.36
N GLY A 11 20.29 12.40 -43.62
CA GLY A 11 19.13 12.43 -42.73
C GLY A 11 19.32 13.57 -41.74
N ALA A 12 18.49 14.60 -41.87
CA ALA A 12 18.43 15.71 -40.96
C ALA A 12 18.28 15.20 -39.51
N PRO A 13 19.02 15.73 -38.53
CA PRO A 13 18.80 15.38 -37.14
C PRO A 13 17.38 15.79 -36.78
N ALA A 14 16.56 14.80 -36.40
CA ALA A 14 15.24 15.03 -35.84
C ALA A 14 15.38 16.06 -34.72
N HIS A 15 14.74 17.22 -34.90
CA HIS A 15 14.66 18.28 -33.90
C HIS A 15 14.14 17.68 -32.58
N GLN A 16 15.06 17.29 -31.68
CA GLN A 16 14.78 17.19 -30.26
C GLN A 16 14.52 18.62 -29.79
N GLN A 17 13.27 19.06 -29.93
CA GLN A 17 12.77 20.20 -29.18
C GLN A 17 12.93 19.85 -27.70
N LYS A 18 14.03 20.33 -27.09
CA LYS A 18 14.15 20.50 -25.65
C LYS A 18 13.06 21.46 -25.21
N LYS A 19 11.86 20.94 -24.95
CA LYS A 19 10.83 21.68 -24.22
C LYS A 19 11.34 21.85 -22.79
N THR A 20 11.62 23.08 -22.42
CA THR A 20 12.12 23.57 -21.12
C THR A 20 11.06 23.51 -20.02
N GLY A 21 10.25 22.45 -19.99
CA GLY A 21 9.26 22.18 -18.95
C GLY A 21 9.38 20.75 -18.45
N PRO A 22 8.91 20.45 -17.22
CA PRO A 22 8.94 19.09 -16.69
C PRO A 22 8.16 18.14 -17.61
N HIS A 23 8.77 17.01 -17.97
CA HIS A 23 8.16 16.00 -18.84
C HIS A 23 6.79 15.58 -18.27
N TYR A 24 5.78 15.41 -19.14
CA TYR A 24 4.41 15.07 -18.72
C TYR A 24 4.33 13.79 -17.87
N SER A 25 5.33 12.89 -17.98
CA SER A 25 5.48 11.73 -17.08
C SER A 25 5.49 12.11 -15.60
N TRP A 26 6.03 13.27 -15.22
CA TRP A 26 6.01 13.73 -13.82
C TRP A 26 4.63 14.24 -13.37
N ILE A 27 3.81 14.74 -14.31
CA ILE A 27 2.39 15.04 -14.05
C ILE A 27 1.62 13.75 -13.79
N ILE A 28 1.95 12.66 -14.49
CA ILE A 28 1.37 11.34 -14.23
C ILE A 28 1.80 10.80 -12.86
N VAL A 29 3.05 11.02 -12.45
CA VAL A 29 3.51 10.66 -11.09
C VAL A 29 2.77 11.48 -10.03
N GLY A 30 2.64 12.79 -10.23
CA GLY A 30 1.86 13.65 -9.32
C GLY A 30 0.38 13.24 -9.24
N SER A 31 -0.21 12.87 -10.37
CA SER A 31 -1.58 12.33 -10.42
C SER A 31 -1.67 11.01 -9.66
N GLY A 32 -0.69 10.12 -9.82
CA GLY A 32 -0.62 8.86 -9.08
C GLY A 32 -0.43 9.04 -7.58
N LEU A 33 0.37 10.03 -7.17
CA LEU A 33 0.51 10.42 -5.77
C LEU A 33 -0.85 10.84 -5.22
N LEU A 34 -1.60 11.67 -5.97
CA LEU A 34 -2.94 12.11 -5.59
C LEU A 34 -3.93 10.92 -5.51
N VAL A 35 -3.85 9.96 -6.44
CA VAL A 35 -4.65 8.73 -6.43
C VAL A 35 -4.42 7.96 -5.14
N LEU A 36 -3.16 7.69 -4.80
CA LEU A 36 -2.78 6.93 -3.59
C LEU A 36 -3.12 7.68 -2.30
N PHE A 37 -2.87 8.99 -2.27
CA PHE A 37 -3.27 9.88 -1.20
C PHE A 37 -4.77 9.75 -0.92
N ALA A 38 -5.60 9.78 -1.97
CA ALA A 38 -7.04 9.69 -1.84
C ALA A 38 -7.55 8.27 -1.50
N CYS A 39 -7.19 7.26 -2.28
CA CYS A 39 -7.83 5.94 -2.18
C CYS A 39 -7.30 5.06 -1.04
N LEU A 40 -5.99 5.09 -0.76
CA LEU A 40 -5.38 4.31 0.31
C LEU A 40 -5.12 5.17 1.54
N GLY A 41 -4.64 6.39 1.34
CA GLY A 41 -4.40 7.34 2.42
C GLY A 41 -5.67 7.74 3.16
N LEU A 42 -6.51 8.55 2.50
CA LEU A 42 -7.78 9.01 3.07
C LEU A 42 -8.79 7.87 3.21
N GLY A 43 -8.99 7.09 2.15
CA GLY A 43 -10.00 6.04 2.12
C GLY A 43 -9.74 4.84 3.02
N ARG A 44 -8.52 4.65 3.54
CA ARG A 44 -8.17 3.47 4.34
C ARG A 44 -7.34 3.75 5.58
N PHE A 45 -6.23 4.48 5.47
CA PHE A 45 -5.38 4.75 6.65
C PHE A 45 -5.92 5.82 7.59
N SER A 46 -6.94 6.56 7.18
CA SER A 46 -7.63 7.52 8.06
C SER A 46 -8.63 6.86 9.00
N LEU A 47 -9.08 5.63 8.72
CA LEU A 47 -10.04 4.92 9.58
C LEU A 47 -9.53 4.80 11.01
N GLY A 48 -8.26 4.39 11.22
CA GLY A 48 -7.72 4.19 12.57
C GLY A 48 -7.82 5.44 13.46
N MET A 49 -7.75 6.62 12.87
CA MET A 49 -7.93 7.90 13.57
C MET A 49 -9.40 8.29 13.80
N LEU A 50 -10.31 7.92 12.90
CA LEU A 50 -11.75 8.17 13.04
C LEU A 50 -12.45 7.16 13.95
N LEU A 51 -11.88 5.95 14.05
CA LEU A 51 -12.49 4.80 14.70
C LEU A 51 -12.83 5.02 16.19
N PRO A 52 -11.99 5.71 17.01
CA PRO A 52 -12.34 5.98 18.40
C PRO A 52 -13.61 6.83 18.55
N ALA A 53 -13.70 7.94 17.80
CA ALA A 53 -14.86 8.84 17.83
C ALA A 53 -16.12 8.20 17.23
N MET A 54 -15.97 7.54 16.07
CA MET A 54 -17.06 6.81 15.42
C MET A 54 -17.58 5.67 16.28
N GLY A 55 -16.68 4.91 16.89
CA GLY A 55 -16.98 3.80 17.79
C GLY A 55 -17.71 4.24 19.06
N GLY A 56 -17.27 5.34 19.68
CA GLY A 56 -17.93 5.93 20.84
C GLY A 56 -19.33 6.44 20.53
N PHE A 57 -19.50 7.17 19.41
CA PHE A 57 -20.79 7.75 19.03
C PHE A 57 -21.83 6.68 18.66
N LEU A 58 -21.43 5.68 17.86
CA LEU A 58 -22.32 4.60 17.41
C LEU A 58 -22.40 3.42 18.39
N LYS A 59 -21.69 3.50 19.53
CA LYS A 59 -21.57 2.43 20.53
C LYS A 59 -21.18 1.09 19.91
N LEU A 60 -20.20 1.11 19.01
CA LEU A 60 -19.73 -0.10 18.33
C LEU A 60 -18.91 -0.96 19.29
N SER A 61 -19.10 -2.27 19.21
CA SER A 61 -18.18 -3.25 19.81
C SER A 61 -16.82 -3.22 19.09
N HIS A 62 -15.76 -3.69 19.76
CA HIS A 62 -14.45 -3.79 19.12
C HIS A 62 -14.46 -4.79 17.95
N SER A 63 -15.27 -5.85 18.03
CA SER A 63 -15.53 -6.76 16.90
C SER A 63 -16.10 -6.02 15.70
N GLN A 64 -17.11 -5.17 15.90
CA GLN A 64 -17.68 -4.36 14.83
C GLN A 64 -16.66 -3.39 14.24
N MET A 65 -15.86 -2.73 15.08
CA MET A 65 -14.78 -1.85 14.62
C MET A 65 -13.76 -2.62 13.74
N GLY A 66 -13.38 -3.83 14.14
CA GLY A 66 -12.51 -4.71 13.36
C GLY A 66 -13.14 -5.17 12.05
N LEU A 67 -14.41 -5.58 12.08
CA LEU A 67 -15.16 -6.02 10.90
C LEU A 67 -15.29 -4.93 9.84
N ILE A 68 -15.47 -3.66 10.24
CA ILE A 68 -15.45 -2.53 9.29
C ILE A 68 -14.13 -2.53 8.51
N GLY A 69 -13.00 -2.58 9.23
CA GLY A 69 -11.67 -2.69 8.61
C GLY A 69 -11.60 -3.89 7.66
N THR A 70 -11.94 -5.09 8.14
CA THR A 70 -11.97 -6.33 7.35
C THR A 70 -12.82 -6.20 6.08
N GLY A 71 -14.00 -5.57 6.15
CA GLY A 71 -14.88 -5.35 4.99
C GLY A 71 -14.19 -4.58 3.86
N ASN A 72 -13.43 -3.54 4.19
CA ASN A 72 -12.62 -2.80 3.21
C ASN A 72 -11.60 -3.68 2.51
N PHE A 73 -10.94 -4.59 3.25
CA PHE A 73 -9.97 -5.51 2.68
C PHE A 73 -10.59 -6.55 1.75
N VAL A 74 -11.74 -7.10 2.13
CA VAL A 74 -12.48 -8.02 1.26
C VAL A 74 -12.87 -7.31 -0.03
N GLY A 75 -13.40 -6.08 0.05
CA GLY A 75 -13.74 -5.28 -1.12
C GLY A 75 -12.53 -4.99 -2.00
N TYR A 76 -11.39 -4.63 -1.40
CA TYR A 76 -10.15 -4.40 -2.12
C TYR A 76 -9.64 -5.67 -2.84
N MET A 77 -9.73 -6.84 -2.20
CA MET A 77 -9.35 -8.11 -2.83
C MET A 77 -10.25 -8.48 -4.01
N VAL A 78 -11.57 -8.26 -3.89
CA VAL A 78 -12.52 -8.43 -5.01
C VAL A 78 -12.13 -7.52 -6.17
N ALA A 79 -11.80 -6.25 -5.89
CA ALA A 79 -11.36 -5.33 -6.93
C ALA A 79 -10.02 -5.72 -7.56
N VAL A 80 -9.04 -6.22 -6.81
CA VAL A 80 -7.77 -6.71 -7.38
C VAL A 80 -8.01 -7.84 -8.39
N ALA A 81 -8.92 -8.78 -8.08
CA ALA A 81 -9.26 -9.87 -8.99
C ALA A 81 -9.97 -9.37 -10.28
N LEU A 82 -10.74 -8.30 -10.19
CA LEU A 82 -11.51 -7.74 -11.31
C LEU A 82 -10.76 -6.66 -12.09
N ALA A 83 -9.76 -6.01 -11.49
CA ALA A 83 -9.10 -4.81 -12.01
C ALA A 83 -8.51 -5.04 -13.41
N GLY A 84 -7.89 -6.20 -13.67
CA GLY A 84 -7.34 -6.52 -14.99
C GLY A 84 -8.41 -6.61 -16.08
N LYS A 85 -9.56 -7.22 -15.78
CA LYS A 85 -10.69 -7.34 -16.73
C LYS A 85 -11.34 -5.98 -16.98
N VAL A 86 -11.54 -5.19 -15.92
CA VAL A 86 -12.18 -3.87 -16.01
C VAL A 86 -11.27 -2.88 -16.74
N ALA A 87 -9.98 -2.82 -16.38
CA ALA A 87 -9.01 -1.94 -17.04
C ALA A 87 -8.81 -2.30 -18.51
N GLY A 88 -8.85 -3.60 -18.86
CA GLY A 88 -8.79 -4.03 -20.26
C GLY A 88 -10.00 -3.63 -21.10
N ARG A 89 -11.20 -3.51 -20.51
CA ARG A 89 -12.44 -3.14 -21.22
C ARG A 89 -12.70 -1.63 -21.24
N LEU A 90 -12.51 -0.95 -20.11
CA LEU A 90 -12.85 0.48 -19.95
C LEU A 90 -11.66 1.41 -20.16
N GLY A 91 -10.44 0.86 -20.20
CA GLY A 91 -9.20 1.61 -20.18
C GLY A 91 -8.75 1.97 -18.75
N THR A 92 -7.44 2.14 -18.59
CA THR A 92 -6.78 2.42 -17.31
C THR A 92 -7.27 3.72 -16.67
N ARG A 93 -7.31 4.82 -17.43
CA ARG A 93 -7.80 6.14 -16.98
C ARG A 93 -9.22 6.06 -16.42
N THR A 94 -10.15 5.53 -17.21
CA THR A 94 -11.57 5.44 -16.84
C THR A 94 -11.77 4.59 -15.59
N THR A 95 -11.04 3.47 -15.49
CA THR A 95 -11.10 2.57 -14.33
C THR A 95 -10.62 3.27 -13.05
N ILE A 96 -9.52 4.03 -13.13
CA ILE A 96 -8.99 4.78 -11.99
C ILE A 96 -9.97 5.88 -11.55
N THR A 97 -10.51 6.64 -12.50
CA THR A 97 -11.46 7.72 -12.19
C THR A 97 -12.73 7.19 -11.56
N TRP A 98 -13.34 6.13 -12.11
CA TRP A 98 -14.52 5.51 -11.50
C TRP A 98 -14.23 4.89 -10.13
N GLY A 99 -13.06 4.28 -9.95
CA GLY A 99 -12.61 3.79 -8.65
C GLY A 99 -12.54 4.91 -7.61
N LEU A 100 -11.94 6.05 -7.94
CA LEU A 100 -11.88 7.22 -7.05
C LEU A 100 -13.25 7.86 -6.81
N LEU A 101 -14.11 7.95 -7.82
CA LEU A 101 -15.48 8.44 -7.65
C LEU A 101 -16.29 7.55 -6.71
N LEU A 102 -16.11 6.22 -6.81
CA LEU A 102 -16.74 5.28 -5.88
C LEU A 102 -16.24 5.50 -4.44
N VAL A 103 -14.92 5.64 -4.23
CA VAL A 103 -14.34 5.96 -2.91
C VAL A 103 -14.90 7.28 -2.37
N ALA A 104 -14.97 8.33 -3.20
CA ALA A 104 -15.50 9.62 -2.79
C ALA A 104 -16.98 9.52 -2.38
N ALA A 105 -17.80 8.87 -3.20
CA ALA A 105 -19.22 8.69 -2.95
C ALA A 105 -19.47 7.89 -1.65
N THR A 106 -18.75 6.79 -1.46
CA THR A 106 -18.91 5.97 -0.25
C THR A 106 -18.46 6.71 1.00
N MET A 107 -17.36 7.46 0.97
CA MET A 107 -16.92 8.30 2.10
C MET A 107 -17.95 9.38 2.44
N LEU A 108 -18.50 10.07 1.43
CA LEU A 108 -19.56 11.06 1.63
C LEU A 108 -20.82 10.40 2.24
N LEU A 109 -21.19 9.20 1.81
CA LEU A 109 -22.34 8.47 2.36
C LEU A 109 -22.08 7.95 3.79
N ILE A 110 -20.85 7.51 4.11
CA ILE A 110 -20.46 7.08 5.46
C ILE A 110 -20.65 8.25 6.46
N SER A 111 -20.39 9.49 6.04
CA SER A 111 -20.61 10.67 6.89
C SER A 111 -22.06 10.81 7.39
N ARG A 112 -23.03 10.20 6.70
CA ARG A 112 -24.46 10.21 7.05
C ARG A 112 -24.97 8.88 7.56
N ALA A 113 -24.13 7.86 7.64
CA ALA A 113 -24.54 6.55 8.12
C ALA A 113 -24.88 6.59 9.62
N GLY A 114 -25.92 5.86 10.02
CA GLY A 114 -26.38 5.76 11.41
C GLY A 114 -26.24 4.37 12.02
N ASN A 115 -25.86 3.35 11.24
CA ASN A 115 -25.77 1.98 11.72
C ASN A 115 -24.54 1.25 11.16
N PHE A 116 -24.13 0.21 11.88
CA PHE A 116 -22.97 -0.63 11.56
C PHE A 116 -23.05 -1.27 10.16
N ALA A 117 -24.21 -1.84 9.79
CA ALA A 117 -24.36 -2.57 8.54
C ALA A 117 -24.16 -1.68 7.31
N VAL A 118 -24.69 -0.45 7.34
CA VAL A 118 -24.51 0.55 6.29
C VAL A 118 -23.05 0.97 6.20
N ILE A 119 -22.38 1.21 7.33
CA ILE A 119 -20.95 1.56 7.34
C ILE A 119 -20.12 0.41 6.76
N LEU A 120 -20.37 -0.83 7.19
CA LEU A 120 -19.68 -2.01 6.69
C LEU A 120 -19.84 -2.16 5.17
N GLY A 121 -21.07 -2.03 4.66
CA GLY A 121 -21.36 -2.13 3.22
C GLY A 121 -20.71 -1.00 2.41
N LEU A 122 -20.83 0.24 2.87
CA LEU A 122 -20.19 1.38 2.19
C LEU A 122 -18.66 1.30 2.23
N TYR A 123 -18.10 0.87 3.35
CA TYR A 123 -16.65 0.80 3.51
C TYR A 123 -16.02 -0.41 2.80
N PHE A 124 -16.80 -1.49 2.60
CA PHE A 124 -16.50 -2.53 1.61
C PHE A 124 -16.42 -1.96 0.20
N LEU A 125 -17.39 -1.14 -0.22
CA LEU A 125 -17.37 -0.47 -1.53
C LEU A 125 -16.22 0.52 -1.67
N THR A 126 -15.82 1.21 -0.59
CA THR A 126 -14.58 2.00 -0.55
C THR A 126 -13.38 1.12 -0.88
N GLY A 127 -13.31 -0.08 -0.31
CA GLY A 127 -12.27 -1.06 -0.62
C GLY A 127 -12.23 -1.45 -2.11
N VAL A 128 -13.41 -1.72 -2.69
CA VAL A 128 -13.55 -2.02 -4.12
C VAL A 128 -13.02 -0.86 -4.97
N GLY A 129 -13.46 0.37 -4.67
CA GLY A 129 -13.01 1.56 -5.39
C GLY A 129 -11.49 1.78 -5.28
N SER A 130 -10.92 1.58 -4.09
CA SER A 130 -9.47 1.70 -3.86
C SER A 130 -8.67 0.66 -4.64
N GLY A 131 -9.17 -0.57 -4.79
CA GLY A 131 -8.52 -1.60 -5.61
C GLY A 131 -8.56 -1.27 -7.10
N LEU A 132 -9.71 -0.79 -7.60
CA LEU A 132 -9.87 -0.36 -9.00
C LEU A 132 -9.02 0.86 -9.34
N ALA A 133 -8.72 1.73 -8.37
CA ALA A 133 -7.82 2.86 -8.57
C ALA A 133 -6.34 2.48 -8.46
N ASN A 134 -5.95 1.73 -7.43
CA ASN A 134 -4.54 1.46 -7.15
C ASN A 134 -3.88 0.52 -8.17
N VAL A 135 -4.54 -0.60 -8.52
CA VAL A 135 -3.92 -1.63 -9.37
C VAL A 135 -3.58 -1.09 -10.77
N PRO A 136 -4.49 -0.42 -11.49
CA PRO A 136 -4.17 0.11 -12.81
C PRO A 136 -3.18 1.28 -12.74
N MET A 137 -3.18 2.07 -11.67
CA MET A 137 -2.22 3.16 -11.48
C MET A 137 -0.78 2.65 -11.39
N MET A 138 -0.56 1.53 -10.67
CA MET A 138 0.75 0.87 -10.62
C MET A 138 1.20 0.34 -11.98
N GLY A 139 0.26 -0.16 -12.79
CA GLY A 139 0.54 -0.56 -14.17
C GLY A 139 0.92 0.63 -15.06
N LEU A 140 0.25 1.78 -14.88
CA LEU A 140 0.42 2.96 -15.72
C LEU A 140 1.85 3.52 -15.68
N ILE A 141 2.53 3.48 -14.53
CA ILE A 141 3.94 3.91 -14.43
C ILE A 141 4.83 3.19 -15.44
N SER A 142 4.59 1.90 -15.68
CA SER A 142 5.42 1.09 -16.57
C SER A 142 5.34 1.55 -18.04
N HIS A 143 4.26 2.20 -18.43
CA HIS A 143 4.06 2.78 -19.77
C HIS A 143 4.73 4.16 -19.93
N TRP A 144 4.83 4.95 -18.84
CA TRP A 144 5.33 6.33 -18.88
C TRP A 144 6.83 6.49 -18.56
N PHE A 145 7.42 5.48 -17.93
CA PHE A 145 8.83 5.48 -17.53
C PHE A 145 9.54 4.20 -18.00
N ARG A 146 10.79 4.34 -18.42
CA ARG A 146 11.72 3.22 -18.70
C ARG A 146 12.32 2.67 -17.41
N ARG A 147 12.93 1.49 -17.49
CA ARG A 147 13.40 0.71 -16.32
C ARG A 147 14.32 1.49 -15.38
N SER A 148 15.11 2.42 -15.89
CA SER A 148 16.04 3.27 -15.13
C SER A 148 15.35 4.27 -14.18
N LEU A 149 14.14 4.74 -14.48
CA LEU A 149 13.43 5.76 -13.67
C LEU A 149 12.14 5.25 -13.01
N ARG A 150 11.64 4.05 -13.37
CA ARG A 150 10.41 3.46 -12.81
C ARG A 150 10.40 3.40 -11.28
N GLY A 151 11.52 3.01 -10.67
CA GLY A 151 11.62 2.90 -9.21
C GLY A 151 11.45 4.25 -8.49
N ARG A 152 12.09 5.30 -9.03
CA ARG A 152 11.94 6.67 -8.50
C ARG A 152 10.51 7.17 -8.65
N ALA A 153 9.91 6.96 -9.82
CA ALA A 153 8.52 7.33 -10.09
C ALA A 153 7.54 6.62 -9.13
N ALA A 154 7.69 5.31 -8.93
CA ALA A 154 6.86 4.54 -8.01
C ALA A 154 7.04 4.98 -6.55
N GLY A 155 8.28 5.30 -6.13
CA GLY A 155 8.57 5.80 -4.78
C GLY A 155 7.89 7.15 -4.49
N VAL A 156 7.98 8.11 -5.42
CA VAL A 156 7.27 9.40 -5.28
C VAL A 156 5.77 9.18 -5.23
N MET A 157 5.22 8.27 -6.05
CA MET A 157 3.80 7.95 -6.01
C MET A 157 3.38 7.40 -4.63
N LEU A 158 4.10 6.41 -4.12
CA LEU A 158 3.85 5.76 -2.82
C LEU A 158 3.93 6.73 -1.64
N SER A 159 4.69 7.83 -1.76
CA SER A 159 4.72 8.88 -0.73
C SER A 159 3.35 9.49 -0.44
N GLY A 160 2.41 9.43 -1.39
CA GLY A 160 1.02 9.87 -1.19
C GLY A 160 0.33 9.19 0.00
N ASN A 161 0.63 7.92 0.26
CA ASN A 161 0.10 7.21 1.44
C ASN A 161 0.60 7.82 2.74
N GLY A 162 1.91 8.08 2.83
CA GLY A 162 2.53 8.68 4.02
C GLY A 162 2.04 10.12 4.26
N LEU A 163 1.94 10.92 3.19
CA LEU A 163 1.38 12.27 3.26
C LEU A 163 -0.07 12.28 3.76
N ALA A 164 -0.89 11.33 3.32
CA ALA A 164 -2.27 11.22 3.81
C ALA A 164 -2.35 10.78 5.27
N ILE A 165 -1.46 9.90 5.73
CA ILE A 165 -1.36 9.52 7.14
C ILE A 165 -0.97 10.73 8.01
N ILE A 166 0.01 11.52 7.56
CA ILE A 166 0.40 12.78 8.22
C ILE A 166 -0.80 13.74 8.28
N PHE A 167 -1.47 13.95 7.14
CA PHE A 167 -2.65 14.79 7.07
C PHE A 167 -3.75 14.32 8.04
N ALA A 168 -4.12 13.04 7.99
CA ALA A 168 -5.13 12.45 8.86
C ALA A 168 -4.78 12.59 10.34
N GLY A 169 -3.50 12.40 10.70
CA GLY A 169 -3.00 12.53 12.07
C GLY A 169 -3.19 13.94 12.66
N PHE A 170 -3.07 15.00 11.87
CA PHE A 170 -3.31 16.37 12.36
C PHE A 170 -4.75 16.85 12.15
N TYR A 171 -5.34 16.49 11.02
CA TYR A 171 -6.64 17.01 10.59
C TYR A 171 -7.80 16.42 11.40
N ILE A 172 -7.78 15.12 11.69
CA ILE A 172 -8.90 14.46 12.40
C ILE A 172 -9.01 14.98 13.85
N PRO A 173 -7.92 15.05 14.66
CA PRO A 173 -8.02 15.64 15.99
C PRO A 173 -8.41 17.12 15.98
N TYR A 174 -8.01 17.87 14.94
CA TYR A 174 -8.42 19.27 14.78
C TYR A 174 -9.95 19.39 14.62
N ILE A 175 -10.56 18.53 13.79
CA ILE A 175 -12.02 18.48 13.64
C ILE A 175 -12.70 18.00 14.93
N ASN A 176 -12.20 16.94 15.55
CA ASN A 176 -12.82 16.40 16.75
C ASN A 176 -12.74 17.38 17.93
N ARG A 177 -11.71 18.23 17.99
CA ARG A 177 -11.63 19.32 18.98
C ARG A 177 -12.73 20.36 18.80
N SER A 178 -13.14 20.65 17.57
CA SER A 178 -14.17 21.67 17.29
C SER A 178 -15.59 21.11 17.31
N LEU A 179 -15.80 19.85 16.95
CA LEU A 179 -17.11 19.23 16.77
C LEU A 179 -17.40 18.05 17.73
N GLY A 180 -16.48 17.73 18.64
CA GLY A 180 -16.62 16.62 19.57
C GLY A 180 -16.76 15.26 18.87
N LEU A 181 -17.58 14.38 19.45
CA LEU A 181 -17.82 13.02 18.93
C LEU A 181 -18.54 12.97 17.59
N GLU A 182 -19.11 14.07 17.08
CA GLU A 182 -19.65 14.10 15.71
C GLU A 182 -18.60 14.43 14.65
N GLY A 183 -17.37 14.79 15.08
CA GLY A 183 -16.27 15.14 14.20
C GLY A 183 -15.93 14.06 13.17
N TRP A 184 -16.17 12.77 13.46
CA TRP A 184 -15.95 11.70 12.48
C TRP A 184 -16.83 11.82 11.24
N ARG A 185 -18.06 12.35 11.36
CA ARG A 185 -18.95 12.61 10.20
C ARG A 185 -18.35 13.66 9.30
N THR A 186 -17.95 14.80 9.88
CA THR A 186 -17.31 15.89 9.14
C THR A 186 -15.98 15.43 8.54
N GLY A 187 -15.21 14.60 9.24
CA GLY A 187 -13.99 13.99 8.72
C GLY A 187 -14.24 13.16 7.46
N TRP A 188 -15.19 12.23 7.47
CA TRP A 188 -15.54 11.47 6.27
C TRP A 188 -16.08 12.35 5.15
N TRP A 189 -16.89 13.36 5.49
CA TRP A 189 -17.46 14.27 4.51
C TRP A 189 -16.37 15.11 3.80
N SER A 190 -15.48 15.74 4.56
CA SER A 190 -14.42 16.59 4.00
C SER A 190 -13.39 15.76 3.24
N MET A 191 -12.97 14.61 3.77
CA MET A 191 -12.07 13.70 3.06
C MET A 191 -12.73 13.10 1.81
N GLY A 192 -14.04 12.85 1.84
CA GLY A 192 -14.81 12.44 0.66
C GLY A 192 -14.82 13.53 -0.43
N LEU A 193 -14.97 14.79 -0.05
CA LEU A 193 -14.90 15.93 -0.97
C LEU A 193 -13.49 16.12 -1.55
N MET A 194 -12.45 15.94 -0.73
CA MET A 194 -11.05 15.94 -1.19
C MET A 194 -10.78 14.82 -2.19
N THR A 195 -11.28 13.60 -1.92
CA THR A 195 -11.22 12.47 -2.85
C THR A 195 -12.00 12.76 -4.12
N LEU A 196 -13.16 13.43 -4.05
CA LEU A 196 -13.93 13.82 -5.23
C LEU A 196 -13.14 14.81 -6.10
N ALA A 197 -12.56 15.85 -5.49
CA ALA A 197 -11.69 16.79 -6.19
C ALA A 197 -10.49 16.08 -6.84
N ALA A 198 -9.87 15.14 -6.11
CA ALA A 198 -8.79 14.31 -6.65
C ALA A 198 -9.25 13.46 -7.84
N ALA A 199 -10.44 12.86 -7.76
CA ALA A 199 -11.02 12.07 -8.86
C ALA A 199 -11.23 12.91 -10.13
N LEU A 200 -11.73 14.15 -9.99
CA LEU A 200 -11.91 15.07 -11.10
C LEU A 200 -10.57 15.52 -11.71
N ILE A 201 -9.62 15.93 -10.86
CA ILE A 201 -8.28 16.34 -11.29
C ILE A 201 -7.58 15.20 -12.03
N VAL A 202 -7.58 14.00 -11.45
CA VAL A 202 -6.99 12.81 -12.06
C VAL A 202 -7.73 12.45 -13.34
N GLY A 203 -9.07 12.51 -13.34
CA GLY A 203 -9.87 12.27 -14.54
C GLY A 203 -9.49 13.18 -15.70
N LEU A 204 -9.13 14.44 -15.44
CA LEU A 204 -8.69 15.40 -16.44
C LEU A 204 -7.23 15.20 -16.86
N LEU A 205 -6.32 14.94 -15.90
CA LEU A 205 -4.88 14.89 -16.11
C LEU A 205 -4.34 13.53 -16.57
N LEU A 206 -4.98 12.41 -16.18
CA LEU A 206 -4.45 11.10 -16.51
C LEU A 206 -4.58 10.81 -18.02
N ARG A 207 -3.56 10.17 -18.60
CA ARG A 207 -3.52 9.70 -19.99
C ARG A 207 -2.94 8.30 -20.04
N ASN A 208 -3.47 7.42 -20.89
CA ASN A 208 -3.11 6.00 -20.84
C ASN A 208 -1.72 5.75 -21.46
N HIS A 209 -1.41 6.46 -22.55
CA HIS A 209 -0.14 6.29 -23.25
C HIS A 209 0.59 7.62 -23.47
N PRO A 210 1.93 7.64 -23.37
CA PRO A 210 2.74 8.79 -23.77
C PRO A 210 2.47 9.25 -25.21
N ARG A 211 2.14 8.29 -26.10
CA ARG A 211 1.80 8.53 -27.51
C ARG A 211 0.57 9.43 -27.69
N GLU A 212 -0.37 9.44 -26.75
CA GLU A 212 -1.54 10.36 -26.78
C GLU A 212 -1.13 11.84 -26.66
N LYS A 213 0.09 12.10 -26.17
CA LYS A 213 0.70 13.42 -26.09
C LYS A 213 1.86 13.61 -27.08
N GLY A 214 2.07 12.65 -27.99
CA GLY A 214 3.22 12.63 -28.89
C GLY A 214 4.57 12.48 -28.16
N LEU A 215 4.57 11.88 -26.96
CA LEU A 215 5.75 11.69 -26.13
C LEU A 215 6.22 10.23 -26.15
N GLU A 216 7.51 10.03 -25.87
CA GLU A 216 8.07 8.71 -25.56
C GLU A 216 8.16 8.46 -24.05
N PRO A 217 8.22 7.20 -23.60
CA PRO A 217 8.48 6.88 -22.20
C PRO A 217 9.79 7.50 -21.72
N LEU A 218 9.74 8.17 -20.57
CA LEU A 218 10.89 8.89 -20.01
C LEU A 218 11.92 7.91 -19.43
N GLY A 219 13.18 8.08 -19.83
CA GLY A 219 14.32 7.34 -19.31
C GLY A 219 15.14 6.69 -20.42
N VAL A 220 16.26 6.08 -20.04
CA VAL A 220 17.14 5.36 -20.95
C VAL A 220 16.92 3.86 -20.71
N ASP A 221 16.71 3.09 -21.78
CA ASP A 221 16.81 1.64 -21.66
C ASP A 221 18.30 1.28 -21.49
N PRO A 222 18.65 0.39 -20.55
CA PRO A 222 20.00 -0.15 -20.51
C PRO A 222 20.35 -0.70 -21.90
N PRO A 223 21.60 -0.57 -22.37
CA PRO A 223 22.03 -1.23 -23.60
C PRO A 223 21.59 -2.69 -23.52
N ALA A 224 20.89 -3.14 -24.56
CA ALA A 224 20.41 -4.51 -24.63
C ALA A 224 21.62 -5.42 -24.47
N THR A 225 21.79 -6.03 -23.30
CA THR A 225 22.67 -7.17 -23.18
C THR A 225 22.11 -8.20 -24.15
N PRO A 226 22.89 -8.72 -25.10
CA PRO A 226 22.43 -9.75 -26.02
C PRO A 226 21.83 -10.86 -25.17
N ARG A 227 20.52 -11.04 -25.27
CA ARG A 227 19.87 -12.20 -24.69
C ARG A 227 20.56 -13.41 -25.32
N PRO A 228 21.11 -14.35 -24.54
CA PRO A 228 21.39 -15.66 -25.10
C PRO A 228 20.06 -16.14 -25.68
N VAL A 229 20.04 -16.48 -26.96
CA VAL A 229 18.95 -17.22 -27.56
C VAL A 229 19.01 -18.60 -26.92
N THR A 230 18.44 -18.72 -25.73
CA THR A 230 18.13 -20.04 -25.17
C THR A 230 16.93 -20.52 -25.96
N ASP A 231 17.25 -21.39 -26.92
CA ASP A 231 16.36 -22.28 -27.63
C ASP A 231 15.35 -22.89 -26.64
N SER A 232 14.13 -22.33 -26.59
CA SER A 232 13.12 -22.71 -25.61
C SER A 232 12.03 -23.54 -26.26
N GLY A 233 12.43 -24.72 -26.74
CA GLY A 233 11.55 -25.87 -26.90
C GLY A 233 11.17 -26.49 -25.54
N HIS A 234 10.70 -25.70 -24.58
CA HIS A 234 10.18 -26.21 -23.31
C HIS A 234 8.69 -25.87 -23.18
N PRO A 235 7.81 -26.88 -23.03
CA PRO A 235 6.38 -26.67 -22.98
C PRO A 235 6.01 -25.85 -21.75
N ALA A 236 5.12 -24.89 -21.95
CA ALA A 236 4.43 -24.17 -20.89
C ALA A 236 3.59 -25.14 -20.05
N GLY A 237 4.19 -25.76 -19.04
CA GLY A 237 3.51 -26.75 -18.21
C GLY A 237 4.34 -27.11 -16.99
N ARG A 238 3.81 -26.79 -15.81
CA ARG A 238 4.35 -27.03 -14.46
C ARG A 238 5.53 -26.13 -14.09
N ALA A 239 5.23 -25.06 -13.33
CA ALA A 239 6.23 -24.48 -12.43
C ALA A 239 6.84 -25.66 -11.63
N ALA A 240 8.15 -25.88 -11.78
CA ALA A 240 8.85 -26.96 -11.10
C ALA A 240 8.42 -26.97 -9.63
N ALA A 241 7.97 -28.12 -9.11
CA ALA A 241 7.41 -28.23 -7.76
C ALA A 241 8.21 -27.49 -6.64
N PRO A 242 9.56 -27.36 -6.70
CA PRO A 242 10.34 -26.54 -5.78
C PRO A 242 9.98 -25.05 -5.80
N ALA A 243 9.76 -24.45 -6.97
CA ALA A 243 9.40 -23.04 -7.11
C ALA A 243 8.02 -22.74 -6.49
N ARG A 244 7.03 -23.62 -6.72
CA ARG A 244 5.69 -23.47 -6.12
C ARG A 244 5.74 -23.56 -4.59
N ARG A 245 6.52 -24.49 -4.03
CA ARG A 245 6.67 -24.64 -2.58
C ARG A 245 7.31 -23.40 -1.94
N THR A 246 8.35 -22.84 -2.58
CA THR A 246 8.98 -21.59 -2.12
C THR A 246 8.02 -20.41 -2.18
N MET A 247 7.20 -20.30 -3.24
CA MET A 247 6.21 -19.22 -3.34
C MET A 247 5.10 -19.34 -2.30
N ILE A 248 4.60 -20.54 -2.01
CA ILE A 248 3.64 -20.74 -0.91
C ILE A 248 4.28 -20.37 0.43
N HIS A 249 5.54 -20.76 0.66
CA HIS A 249 6.26 -20.44 1.89
C HIS A 249 6.45 -18.92 2.06
N LEU A 250 6.82 -18.20 0.99
CA LEU A 250 6.90 -16.74 0.98
C LEU A 250 5.52 -16.11 1.18
N GLY A 251 4.47 -16.65 0.57
CA GLY A 251 3.09 -16.22 0.75
C GLY A 251 2.64 -16.34 2.20
N LEU A 252 2.89 -17.47 2.86
CA LEU A 252 2.59 -17.67 4.28
C LEU A 252 3.33 -16.67 5.16
N ILE A 253 4.62 -16.45 4.93
CA ILE A 253 5.37 -15.41 5.65
C ILE A 253 4.73 -14.05 5.41
N TYR A 254 4.34 -13.72 4.17
CA TYR A 254 3.76 -12.43 3.84
C TYR A 254 2.35 -12.24 4.45
N SER A 255 1.57 -13.31 4.60
CA SER A 255 0.27 -13.27 5.30
C SER A 255 0.38 -12.89 6.77
N LEU A 256 1.47 -13.26 7.45
CA LEU A 256 1.69 -12.91 8.85
C LEU A 256 1.93 -11.40 9.01
N PHE A 257 2.69 -10.80 8.09
CA PHE A 257 2.76 -9.33 8.02
C PHE A 257 1.38 -8.73 7.78
N GLY A 258 0.64 -9.23 6.77
CA GLY A 258 -0.72 -8.80 6.45
C GLY A 258 -1.68 -8.77 7.64
N ALA A 259 -1.68 -9.84 8.45
CA ALA A 259 -2.51 -9.93 9.64
C ALA A 259 -2.11 -8.93 10.72
N THR A 260 -0.82 -8.79 10.99
CA THR A 260 -0.36 -8.05 12.17
C THR A 260 -0.30 -6.54 11.97
N TYR A 261 0.14 -6.07 10.80
CA TYR A 261 0.32 -4.63 10.59
C TYR A 261 -1.02 -3.88 10.54
N VAL A 262 -2.08 -4.52 10.04
CA VAL A 262 -3.42 -3.91 9.99
C VAL A 262 -4.01 -3.81 11.38
N VAL A 263 -3.79 -4.81 12.25
CA VAL A 263 -4.21 -4.75 13.65
C VAL A 263 -3.58 -3.53 14.32
N TYR A 264 -2.28 -3.33 14.13
CA TYR A 264 -1.59 -2.14 14.65
C TYR A 264 -2.19 -0.86 14.06
N ALA A 265 -2.29 -0.76 12.73
CA ALA A 265 -2.79 0.43 12.06
C ALA A 265 -4.24 0.80 12.43
N THR A 266 -5.07 -0.19 12.78
CA THR A 266 -6.49 0.00 13.10
C THR A 266 -6.70 0.34 14.57
N PHE A 267 -6.01 -0.36 15.48
CA PHE A 267 -6.34 -0.33 16.91
C PHE A 267 -5.34 0.39 17.79
N ILE A 268 -4.14 0.77 17.29
CA ILE A 268 -3.17 1.48 18.14
C ILE A 268 -3.75 2.80 18.66
N VAL A 269 -4.42 3.57 17.80
CA VAL A 269 -5.04 4.85 18.18
C VAL A 269 -6.21 4.62 19.13
N VAL A 270 -7.03 3.60 18.88
CA VAL A 270 -8.14 3.22 19.77
C VAL A 270 -7.63 2.87 21.16
N MET A 271 -6.59 2.03 21.27
CA MET A 271 -5.95 1.72 22.55
C MET A 271 -5.38 2.97 23.23
N MET A 272 -4.72 3.87 22.48
CA MET A 272 -4.16 5.10 23.05
C MET A 272 -5.23 5.99 23.67
N VAL A 273 -6.33 6.20 22.95
CA VAL A 273 -7.41 7.10 23.38
C VAL A 273 -8.29 6.43 24.45
N GLN A 274 -8.75 5.19 24.22
CA GLN A 274 -9.75 4.53 25.06
C GLN A 274 -9.15 3.78 26.27
N GLU A 275 -8.00 3.12 26.13
CA GLU A 275 -7.40 2.35 27.24
C GLU A 275 -6.35 3.14 28.03
N LYS A 276 -5.54 3.96 27.34
CA LYS A 276 -4.44 4.72 27.97
C LYS A 276 -4.78 6.17 28.28
N GLY A 277 -5.96 6.66 27.88
CA GLY A 277 -6.44 8.02 28.18
C GLY A 277 -5.66 9.15 27.50
N PHE A 278 -4.96 8.87 26.39
CA PHE A 278 -4.29 9.92 25.63
C PHE A 278 -5.33 10.83 24.97
N GLY A 279 -5.05 12.14 24.94
CA GLY A 279 -5.82 13.07 24.12
C GLY A 279 -5.68 12.74 22.63
N GLU A 280 -6.74 12.95 21.86
CA GLU A 280 -6.76 12.64 20.42
C GLU A 280 -5.68 13.39 19.63
N GLY A 281 -5.32 14.61 20.04
CA GLY A 281 -4.22 15.37 19.42
C GLY A 281 -2.85 14.70 19.59
N ALA A 282 -2.59 14.09 20.74
CA ALA A 282 -1.37 13.32 20.97
C ALA A 282 -1.37 12.05 20.11
N ALA A 283 -2.46 11.28 20.13
CA ALA A 283 -2.64 10.08 19.30
C ALA A 283 -2.48 10.39 17.80
N GLY A 284 -3.01 11.53 17.35
CA GLY A 284 -2.86 12.02 15.99
C GLY A 284 -1.44 12.42 15.63
N THR A 285 -0.70 13.05 16.54
CA THR A 285 0.72 13.37 16.34
C THR A 285 1.55 12.10 16.20
N PHE A 286 1.25 11.05 16.97
CA PHE A 286 1.88 9.74 16.81
C PHE A 286 1.56 9.09 15.48
N TRP A 287 0.30 9.15 15.04
CA TRP A 287 -0.09 8.63 13.73
C TRP A 287 0.61 9.39 12.59
N ALA A 288 0.74 10.72 12.70
CA ALA A 288 1.50 11.51 11.75
C ALA A 288 2.99 11.14 11.74
N ALA A 289 3.59 10.85 12.90
CA ALA A 289 4.96 10.36 13.00
C ALA A 289 5.13 8.99 12.30
N VAL A 290 4.16 8.07 12.43
CA VAL A 290 4.13 6.82 11.64
C VAL A 290 4.17 7.14 10.15
N GLY A 291 3.32 8.05 9.68
CA GLY A 291 3.28 8.48 8.28
C GLY A 291 4.62 9.00 7.78
N ALA A 292 5.25 9.91 8.53
CA ALA A 292 6.53 10.51 8.20
C ALA A 292 7.68 9.49 8.17
N LEU A 293 7.79 8.63 9.18
CA LEU A 293 8.81 7.58 9.24
C LEU A 293 8.63 6.56 8.12
N SER A 294 7.39 6.28 7.75
CA SER A 294 7.07 5.31 6.71
C SER A 294 7.62 5.71 5.33
N LEU A 295 7.79 7.02 5.06
CA LEU A 295 8.38 7.50 3.81
C LEU A 295 9.82 6.97 3.59
N PHE A 296 10.55 6.72 4.67
CA PHE A 296 11.93 6.22 4.63
C PHE A 296 12.00 4.69 4.69
N SER A 297 10.92 4.02 5.06
CA SER A 297 10.89 2.59 5.35
C SER A 297 11.31 1.69 4.18
N GLY A 298 10.77 1.97 2.98
CA GLY A 298 11.08 1.20 1.77
C GLY A 298 12.55 1.36 1.35
N PRO A 299 13.04 2.58 1.09
CA PRO A 299 14.43 2.81 0.68
C PRO A 299 15.47 2.33 1.70
N LEU A 300 15.25 2.60 2.99
CA LEU A 300 16.19 2.25 4.05
C LEU A 300 16.37 0.73 4.14
N PHE A 301 15.28 -0.01 4.25
CA PHE A 301 15.37 -1.46 4.42
C PHE A 301 15.52 -2.23 3.11
N GLY A 302 15.13 -1.65 1.98
CA GLY A 302 15.43 -2.19 0.65
C GLY A 302 16.95 -2.20 0.39
N SER A 303 17.61 -1.07 0.61
CA SER A 303 19.07 -0.96 0.47
C SER A 303 19.82 -1.79 1.51
N LEU A 304 19.34 -1.84 2.75
CA LEU A 304 19.87 -2.76 3.76
C LEU A 304 19.77 -4.21 3.28
N SER A 305 18.65 -4.56 2.65
CA SER A 305 18.41 -5.90 2.14
C SER A 305 19.30 -6.31 0.98
N ASP A 306 19.79 -5.37 0.19
CA ASP A 306 20.80 -5.64 -0.84
C ASP A 306 22.16 -5.96 -0.20
N ARG A 307 22.48 -5.37 0.96
CA ARG A 307 23.77 -5.54 1.65
C ARG A 307 23.85 -6.81 2.51
N ILE A 308 22.84 -7.06 3.35
CA ILE A 308 22.86 -8.20 4.29
C ILE A 308 22.11 -9.44 3.76
N GLY A 309 21.47 -9.31 2.59
CA GLY A 309 20.69 -10.34 1.94
C GLY A 309 19.21 -10.37 2.36
N ARG A 310 18.35 -10.89 1.48
CA ARG A 310 16.88 -10.93 1.63
C ARG A 310 16.44 -11.61 2.92
N ARG A 311 16.93 -12.85 3.16
CA ARG A 311 16.54 -13.67 4.31
C ARG A 311 16.86 -13.00 5.65
N ARG A 312 18.07 -12.45 5.82
CA ARG A 312 18.48 -11.77 7.07
C ARG A 312 17.65 -10.51 7.32
N SER A 313 17.32 -9.78 6.26
CA SER A 313 16.52 -8.55 6.36
C SER A 313 15.08 -8.83 6.77
N ILE A 314 14.44 -9.85 6.18
CA ILE A 314 13.10 -10.27 6.58
C ILE A 314 13.09 -10.68 8.06
N MET A 315 14.08 -11.45 8.52
CA MET A 315 14.19 -11.82 9.94
C MET A 315 14.38 -10.60 10.85
N LEU A 316 15.26 -9.67 10.48
CA LEU A 316 15.50 -8.44 11.23
C LEU A 316 14.20 -7.63 11.38
N ILE A 317 13.46 -7.42 10.30
CA ILE A 317 12.24 -6.61 10.30
C ILE A 317 11.12 -7.28 11.09
N TYR A 318 10.93 -8.59 10.97
CA TYR A 318 9.98 -9.29 11.84
C TYR A 318 10.41 -9.30 13.30
N GLY A 319 11.71 -9.34 13.59
CA GLY A 319 12.24 -9.12 14.94
C GLY A 319 11.87 -7.73 15.47
N LEU A 320 12.07 -6.68 14.66
CA LEU A 320 11.66 -5.31 15.00
C LEU A 320 10.15 -5.20 15.25
N PHE A 321 9.30 -5.79 14.40
CA PHE A 321 7.86 -5.82 14.65
C PHE A 321 7.50 -6.60 15.92
N THR A 322 8.17 -7.71 16.20
CA THR A 322 7.96 -8.47 17.43
C THR A 322 8.24 -7.60 18.65
N ILE A 323 9.36 -6.87 18.66
CA ILE A 323 9.70 -5.92 19.71
C ILE A 323 8.64 -4.81 19.79
N ALA A 324 8.25 -4.21 18.67
CA ALA A 324 7.24 -3.15 18.63
C ALA A 324 5.90 -3.61 19.23
N TYR A 325 5.44 -4.82 18.91
CA TYR A 325 4.19 -5.36 19.42
C TYR A 325 4.30 -5.75 20.91
N LEU A 326 5.44 -6.31 21.35
CA LEU A 326 5.68 -6.60 22.76
C LEU A 326 5.68 -5.33 23.63
N LEU A 327 6.28 -4.25 23.13
CA LEU A 327 6.30 -2.96 23.83
C LEU A 327 4.89 -2.37 24.04
N VAL A 328 3.95 -2.67 23.14
CA VAL A 328 2.54 -2.27 23.29
C VAL A 328 1.77 -3.22 24.20
N ALA A 329 2.02 -4.53 24.07
CA ALA A 329 1.30 -5.56 24.82
C ALA A 329 1.68 -5.60 26.31
N ALA A 330 2.95 -5.31 26.62
CA ALA A 330 3.47 -5.20 27.96
C ALA A 330 2.95 -3.92 28.64
N ARG A 331 2.54 -4.00 29.91
CA ARG A 331 2.09 -2.84 30.71
C ARG A 331 3.29 -1.97 31.11
N LEU A 332 3.93 -1.38 30.11
CA LEU A 332 5.13 -0.57 30.26
C LEU A 332 4.78 0.93 30.25
N PRO A 333 5.70 1.79 30.73
CA PRO A 333 5.55 3.23 30.67
C PRO A 333 5.31 3.75 29.25
N ASN A 334 4.72 4.94 29.14
CA ASN A 334 4.36 5.56 27.85
C ASN A 334 5.53 5.71 26.88
N PHE A 335 6.77 5.84 27.37
CA PHE A 335 7.97 5.86 26.53
C PHE A 335 8.12 4.60 25.66
N CYS A 336 7.75 3.42 26.15
CA CYS A 336 7.80 2.17 25.38
C CYS A 336 6.82 2.17 24.20
N LEU A 337 5.68 2.84 24.35
CA LEU A 337 4.73 3.03 23.27
C LEU A 337 5.33 3.92 22.16
N TYR A 338 6.05 4.99 22.53
CA TYR A 338 6.71 5.88 21.56
C TYR A 338 7.79 5.13 20.79
N LEU A 339 8.57 4.29 21.47
CA LEU A 339 9.55 3.43 20.84
C LEU A 339 8.88 2.43 19.87
N SER A 340 7.75 1.82 20.25
CA SER A 340 6.97 0.96 19.36
C SER A 340 6.52 1.67 18.09
N ILE A 341 5.98 2.89 18.23
CA ILE A 341 5.51 3.72 17.11
C ILE A 341 6.66 4.06 16.16
N GLY A 342 7.82 4.43 16.72
CA GLY A 342 9.02 4.72 15.93
C GLY A 342 9.50 3.50 15.14
N ILE A 343 9.59 2.35 15.80
CA ILE A 343 10.00 1.09 15.16
C ILE A 343 9.00 0.69 14.07
N PHE A 344 7.70 0.71 14.38
CA PHE A 344 6.64 0.34 13.44
C PHE A 344 6.64 1.25 12.21
N GLY A 345 6.64 2.57 12.41
CA GLY A 345 6.65 3.56 11.32
C GLY A 345 7.84 3.39 10.39
N LEU A 346 9.04 3.15 10.93
CA LEU A 346 10.24 2.94 10.11
C LEU A 346 10.23 1.60 9.37
N ALA A 347 9.56 0.56 9.89
CA ALA A 347 9.59 -0.80 9.33
C ALA A 347 8.38 -1.18 8.46
N VAL A 348 7.27 -0.43 8.52
CA VAL A 348 5.96 -0.83 7.97
C VAL A 348 5.98 -1.16 6.46
N TRP A 349 6.79 -0.48 5.64
CA TRP A 349 6.85 -0.74 4.19
C TRP A 349 8.02 -1.62 3.76
N SER A 350 8.80 -2.10 4.70
CA SER A 350 10.02 -2.86 4.42
C SER A 350 9.70 -4.28 3.92
N ILE A 351 8.71 -4.97 4.52
CA ILE A 351 8.34 -6.33 4.10
C ILE A 351 7.83 -6.37 2.65
N PRO A 352 6.85 -5.54 2.21
CA PRO A 352 6.43 -5.51 0.80
C PRO A 352 7.59 -5.26 -0.17
N THR A 353 8.47 -4.32 0.17
CA THR A 353 9.65 -3.96 -0.65
C THR A 353 10.60 -5.14 -0.82
N ILE A 354 10.95 -5.82 0.28
CA ILE A 354 11.87 -6.95 0.26
C ILE A 354 11.22 -8.19 -0.37
N MET A 355 9.92 -8.41 -0.18
CA MET A 355 9.20 -9.52 -0.82
C MET A 355 9.20 -9.38 -2.34
N ALA A 356 8.96 -8.17 -2.86
CA ALA A 356 9.02 -7.91 -4.30
C ALA A 356 10.41 -8.23 -4.89
N ALA A 357 11.48 -7.82 -4.19
CA ALA A 357 12.84 -8.14 -4.59
C ALA A 357 13.15 -9.64 -4.47
N THR A 358 12.74 -10.27 -3.38
CA THR A 358 12.97 -11.70 -3.11
C THR A 358 12.33 -12.58 -4.18
N VAL A 359 11.09 -12.29 -4.58
CA VAL A 359 10.41 -13.02 -5.67
C VAL A 359 11.18 -12.89 -6.99
N GLY A 360 11.72 -11.70 -7.27
CA GLY A 360 12.60 -11.46 -8.42
C GLY A 360 13.87 -12.31 -8.39
N ASP A 361 14.51 -12.42 -7.23
CA ASP A 361 15.73 -13.21 -7.04
C ASP A 361 15.49 -14.72 -7.24
N TYR A 362 14.30 -15.25 -6.93
CA TYR A 362 13.99 -16.68 -7.07
C TYR A 362 13.55 -17.12 -8.46
N LEU A 363 12.75 -16.30 -9.16
CA LEU A 363 12.07 -16.72 -10.39
C LEU A 363 12.52 -15.92 -11.63
N GLY A 364 13.46 -14.99 -11.44
CA GLY A 364 13.90 -14.08 -12.48
C GLY A 364 12.86 -12.99 -12.78
N ALA A 365 13.32 -11.94 -13.44
CA ALA A 365 12.53 -10.72 -13.67
C ALA A 365 11.25 -10.95 -14.50
N GLU A 366 11.20 -12.01 -15.32
CA GLU A 366 10.09 -12.29 -16.23
C GLU A 366 8.88 -12.90 -15.50
N GLN A 367 9.12 -13.80 -14.54
CA GLN A 367 8.05 -14.44 -13.77
C GLN A 367 7.70 -13.68 -12.48
N ALA A 368 8.55 -12.73 -12.07
CA ALA A 368 8.40 -12.00 -10.81
C ALA A 368 7.03 -11.30 -10.63
N PRO A 369 6.45 -10.61 -11.64
CA PRO A 369 5.14 -9.98 -11.45
C PRO A 369 4.01 -10.97 -11.15
N ARG A 370 4.01 -12.13 -11.84
CA ARG A 370 3.00 -13.18 -11.62
C ARG A 370 3.14 -13.80 -10.23
N ALA A 371 4.37 -14.09 -9.82
CA ALA A 371 4.64 -14.68 -8.52
C ALA A 371 4.42 -13.69 -7.36
N PHE A 372 4.73 -12.40 -7.55
CA PHE A 372 4.43 -11.37 -6.58
C PHE A 372 2.92 -11.26 -6.37
N GLY A 373 2.14 -11.22 -7.46
CA GLY A 373 0.67 -11.28 -7.38
C GLY A 373 0.16 -12.50 -6.61
N PHE A 374 0.75 -13.68 -6.82
CA PHE A 374 0.39 -14.89 -6.08
C PHE A 374 0.64 -14.77 -4.57
N ILE A 375 1.81 -14.28 -4.13
CA ILE A 375 2.08 -14.10 -2.70
C ILE A 375 1.25 -12.97 -2.08
N THR A 376 0.86 -11.96 -2.86
CA THR A 376 -0.03 -10.88 -2.40
C THR A 376 -1.43 -11.40 -2.06
N LEU A 377 -1.90 -12.50 -2.67
CA LEU A 377 -3.16 -13.13 -2.29
C LEU A 377 -3.13 -13.63 -0.84
N PHE A 378 -2.02 -14.26 -0.43
CA PHE A 378 -1.83 -14.69 0.96
C PHE A 378 -1.77 -13.51 1.92
N PHE A 379 -1.06 -12.44 1.53
CA PHE A 379 -1.05 -11.17 2.27
C PHE A 379 -2.45 -10.61 2.49
N GLY A 380 -3.29 -10.61 1.45
CA GLY A 380 -4.68 -10.17 1.53
C GLY A 380 -5.53 -10.98 2.53
N VAL A 381 -5.37 -12.31 2.55
CA VAL A 381 -6.04 -13.16 3.55
C VAL A 381 -5.67 -12.76 4.98
N GLY A 382 -4.36 -12.51 5.22
CA GLY A 382 -3.90 -12.01 6.51
C GLY A 382 -4.60 -10.70 6.90
N GLN A 383 -4.64 -9.73 5.98
CA GLN A 383 -5.27 -8.42 6.20
C GLN A 383 -6.77 -8.50 6.54
N ILE A 384 -7.48 -9.49 5.98
CA ILE A 384 -8.89 -9.74 6.24
C ILE A 384 -9.07 -10.29 7.66
N ILE A 385 -8.27 -11.27 8.06
CA ILE A 385 -8.41 -11.99 9.33
C ILE A 385 -7.96 -11.15 10.53
N GLY A 386 -6.90 -10.36 10.36
CA GLY A 386 -6.25 -9.63 11.45
C GLY A 386 -7.20 -8.77 12.29
N PRO A 387 -7.85 -7.74 11.70
CA PRO A 387 -8.70 -6.82 12.45
C PRO A 387 -9.92 -7.48 13.09
N ALA A 388 -10.58 -8.40 12.37
CA ALA A 388 -11.72 -9.15 12.90
C ALA A 388 -11.33 -9.95 14.15
N THR A 389 -10.20 -10.66 14.08
CA THR A 389 -9.69 -11.45 15.22
C THR A 389 -9.30 -10.55 16.39
N ALA A 390 -8.59 -9.45 16.12
CA ALA A 390 -8.17 -8.53 17.16
C ALA A 390 -9.35 -7.84 17.87
N GLY A 391 -10.37 -7.42 17.11
CA GLY A 391 -11.59 -6.84 17.67
C GLY A 391 -12.36 -7.84 18.54
N TYR A 392 -12.50 -9.08 18.07
CA TYR A 392 -13.14 -10.16 18.84
C TYR A 392 -12.42 -10.48 20.15
N LEU A 393 -11.08 -10.57 20.10
CA LEU A 393 -10.28 -10.77 21.31
C LEU A 393 -10.40 -9.59 22.29
N ALA A 394 -10.49 -8.36 21.77
CA ALA A 394 -10.67 -7.18 22.61
C ALA A 394 -12.04 -7.17 23.31
N ASP A 395 -13.12 -7.58 22.64
CA ASP A 395 -14.44 -7.70 23.27
C ASP A 395 -14.46 -8.77 24.38
N LEU A 396 -13.81 -9.92 24.15
CA LEU A 396 -13.75 -11.00 25.15
C LEU A 396 -12.94 -10.63 26.39
N THR A 397 -11.91 -9.81 26.21
CA THR A 397 -10.89 -9.59 27.25
C THR A 397 -10.91 -8.17 27.83
N GLY A 398 -11.71 -7.29 27.25
CA GLY A 398 -11.80 -5.87 27.58
C GLY A 398 -10.56 -5.05 27.21
N SER A 399 -9.61 -5.60 26.44
CA SER A 399 -8.38 -4.90 26.06
C SER A 399 -7.73 -5.46 24.80
N PHE A 400 -7.13 -4.59 23.99
CA PHE A 400 -6.35 -4.94 22.81
C PHE A 400 -5.00 -5.61 23.13
N ARG A 401 -4.61 -5.71 24.40
CA ARG A 401 -3.32 -6.29 24.80
C ARG A 401 -3.10 -7.71 24.30
N ILE A 402 -4.13 -8.56 24.37
CA ILE A 402 -4.03 -9.95 23.91
C ILE A 402 -3.89 -10.01 22.39
N ALA A 403 -4.56 -9.10 21.66
CA ALA A 403 -4.37 -8.97 20.22
C ALA A 403 -2.93 -8.57 19.85
N PHE A 404 -2.29 -7.67 20.61
CA PHE A 404 -0.87 -7.32 20.39
C PHE A 404 0.10 -8.43 20.81
N TRP A 405 -0.19 -9.20 21.86
CA TRP A 405 0.56 -10.43 22.18
C TRP A 405 0.48 -11.45 21.04
N LEU A 406 -0.71 -11.66 20.49
CA LEU A 406 -0.90 -12.53 19.32
C LEU A 406 -0.10 -12.00 18.12
N CYS A 407 -0.11 -10.69 17.88
CA CYS A 407 0.70 -10.09 16.81
C CYS A 407 2.21 -10.35 17.01
N ALA A 408 2.72 -10.18 18.23
CA ALA A 408 4.10 -10.49 18.57
C ALA A 408 4.44 -11.97 18.34
N MET A 409 3.55 -12.88 18.72
CA MET A 409 3.71 -14.32 18.49
C MET A 409 3.76 -14.64 16.99
N LEU A 410 2.85 -14.04 16.20
CA LEU A 410 2.78 -14.25 14.75
C LEU A 410 4.03 -13.72 14.03
N THR A 411 4.56 -12.57 14.44
CA THR A 411 5.83 -12.07 13.86
C THR A 411 7.04 -12.86 14.33
N GLY A 412 7.06 -13.34 15.57
CA GLY A 412 8.08 -14.28 16.04
C GLY A 412 8.06 -15.59 15.24
N LEU A 413 6.87 -16.13 14.97
CA LEU A 413 6.69 -17.27 14.07
C LEU A 413 7.18 -16.95 12.65
N ALA A 414 6.93 -15.74 12.14
CA ALA A 414 7.43 -15.31 10.85
C ALA A 414 8.97 -15.32 10.79
N VAL A 415 9.67 -14.93 11.87
CA VAL A 415 11.14 -15.08 11.97
C VAL A 415 11.53 -16.54 11.82
N LEU A 416 10.90 -17.44 12.59
CA LEU A 416 11.18 -18.88 12.54
C LEU A 416 10.92 -19.47 11.15
N LEU A 417 9.79 -19.14 10.51
CA LEU A 417 9.49 -19.58 9.14
C LEU A 417 10.51 -19.03 8.14
N THR A 418 11.00 -17.81 8.34
CA THR A 418 12.01 -17.19 7.49
C THR A 418 13.36 -17.92 7.60
N THR A 419 13.69 -18.53 8.74
CA THR A 419 14.90 -19.38 8.85
C THR A 419 14.85 -20.62 7.95
N LYS A 420 13.66 -21.09 7.61
CA LYS A 420 13.45 -22.24 6.72
C LYS A 420 13.41 -21.87 5.24
N LEU A 421 13.55 -20.58 4.90
CA LEU A 421 13.74 -20.17 3.50
C LEU A 421 15.05 -20.75 2.97
N LYS A 422 14.93 -21.45 1.84
CA LYS A 422 16.08 -21.88 1.04
C LYS A 422 16.87 -20.64 0.58
N LYS A 423 18.11 -20.81 0.13
CA LYS A 423 18.81 -19.71 -0.56
C LYS A 423 18.27 -19.64 -2.00
N PRO A 424 18.15 -18.44 -2.61
CA PRO A 424 17.97 -18.35 -4.05
C PRO A 424 19.14 -19.09 -4.73
N ALA A 425 18.83 -19.85 -5.78
CA ALA A 425 19.77 -20.70 -6.50
C ALA A 425 20.67 -19.88 -7.42
#